data_AF-A0A7M7LRU0-F1
#
_entry.id   AF-A0A7M7LRU0-F1
#
_cell.length_a   1.000
_cell.length_b   1.000
_cell.length_c   1.000
_cell.angle_alpha   90.00
_cell.angle_beta   90.00
_cell.angle_gamma   90.00
#
_symmetry.space_group_name_H-M   'P 1'
#
loop_
_entity.id
_entity.type
_entity.pdbx_description
1 polymer ?
#
loop_
_entity_poly.entity_id
_entity_poly.type
_entity_poly.pdbx_seq_one_letter_code
_entity_poly.pdbx_strand_id
1 'polypeptide(L)'
;MWIQFSLRGNYKWLDILPDLIQQKFKVGDKVRVSNAKQVFDKGYTLNWSTEIFTVSHVIPNNPVTYKLKDYRDEPIAGGFYEQELSKTKYPDVYLVEKVLKRRGNQVYVKWLGFDSIHNS
;
A
#
# COMPACT_ATOMS: atom_id res chain seq x y z
N MET A 1 8.16 -23.09 -25.65
CA MET A 1 6.81 -22.96 -26.25
C MET A 1 6.76 -21.60 -26.93
N TRP A 2 7.05 -21.56 -28.24
CA TRP A 2 7.09 -20.34 -29.05
C TRP A 2 5.96 -20.44 -30.08
N ILE A 3 5.11 -19.42 -30.16
CA ILE A 3 3.93 -19.42 -31.04
C ILE A 3 4.28 -18.66 -32.32
N GLN A 4 4.01 -19.30 -33.46
CA GLN A 4 4.21 -18.75 -34.80
C GLN A 4 3.19 -17.64 -35.11
N PHE A 5 3.67 -16.50 -35.62
CA PHE A 5 2.82 -15.37 -35.99
C PHE A 5 2.23 -15.56 -37.40
N SER A 6 0.89 -15.50 -37.48
CA SER A 6 0.14 -15.48 -38.72
C SER A 6 0.14 -14.08 -39.35
N LEU A 7 0.39 -14.01 -40.67
CA LEU A 7 0.56 -12.80 -41.50
C LEU A 7 -0.73 -12.01 -41.82
N ARG A 8 -1.77 -12.06 -40.96
CA ARG A 8 -2.95 -11.19 -41.10
C ARG A 8 -3.27 -10.55 -39.75
N GLY A 9 -2.75 -9.32 -39.60
CA GLY A 9 -2.72 -8.54 -38.38
C GLY A 9 -4.08 -8.40 -37.70
N ASN A 10 -4.10 -8.76 -36.43
CA ASN A 10 -5.05 -8.20 -35.48
C ASN A 10 -4.23 -7.56 -34.35
N TYR A 11 -3.97 -6.28 -34.50
CA TYR A 11 -3.20 -5.42 -33.59
C TYR A 11 -3.93 -5.12 -32.27
N LYS A 12 -5.02 -5.84 -31.97
CA LYS A 12 -5.80 -5.73 -30.72
C LYS A 12 -4.96 -5.80 -29.45
N TRP A 13 -3.76 -6.38 -29.49
CA TRP A 13 -2.85 -6.44 -28.35
C TRP A 13 -2.03 -5.15 -28.16
N LEU A 14 -1.81 -4.35 -29.23
CA LEU A 14 -1.16 -3.04 -29.12
C LEU A 14 -2.00 -2.06 -28.28
N ASP A 15 -3.33 -2.19 -28.34
CA ASP A 15 -4.26 -1.37 -27.54
C ASP A 15 -4.24 -1.72 -26.04
N ILE A 16 -3.75 -2.91 -25.68
CA ILE A 16 -3.67 -3.40 -24.29
C ILE A 16 -2.32 -3.05 -23.65
N LEU A 17 -1.26 -2.84 -24.47
CA LEU A 17 0.07 -2.45 -24.00
C LEU A 17 0.09 -1.25 -23.04
N PRO A 18 -0.62 -0.13 -23.30
CA PRO A 18 -0.60 1.00 -22.38
C PRO A 18 -1.24 0.70 -21.02
N ASP A 19 -2.21 -0.22 -20.95
CA ASP A 19 -2.84 -0.64 -19.68
C ASP A 19 -1.88 -1.49 -18.83
N LEU A 20 -1.04 -2.30 -19.48
CA LEU A 20 0.01 -3.11 -18.82
C LEU A 20 1.19 -2.27 -18.29
N ILE A 21 1.40 -1.08 -18.86
CA ILE A 21 2.48 -0.15 -18.49
C ILE A 21 1.94 1.00 -17.61
N GLN A 22 0.62 1.04 -17.35
CA GLN A 22 0.02 2.13 -16.60
C GLN A 22 0.45 2.07 -15.13
N GLN A 23 1.24 3.09 -14.75
CA GLN A 23 1.63 3.32 -13.37
C GLN A 23 0.42 3.83 -12.57
N LYS A 24 -0.12 2.98 -11.69
CA LYS A 24 -1.29 3.32 -10.86
C LYS A 24 -1.01 4.34 -9.75
N PHE A 25 0.18 4.34 -9.17
CA PHE A 25 0.53 5.22 -8.04
C PHE A 25 1.69 6.16 -8.35
N LYS A 26 1.67 7.35 -7.78
CA LYS A 26 2.71 8.38 -7.96
C LYS A 26 3.46 8.63 -6.67
N VAL A 27 4.67 9.19 -6.78
CA VAL A 27 5.44 9.67 -5.62
C VAL A 27 4.60 10.68 -4.84
N GLY A 28 4.53 10.51 -3.51
CA GLY A 28 3.72 11.32 -2.61
C GLY A 28 2.31 10.79 -2.35
N ASP A 29 1.85 9.76 -3.07
CA ASP A 29 0.56 9.13 -2.76
C ASP A 29 0.62 8.41 -1.40
N LYS A 30 -0.44 8.62 -0.58
CA LYS A 30 -0.64 7.88 0.66
C LYS A 30 -1.35 6.55 0.39
N VAL A 31 -0.75 5.45 0.83
CA VAL A 31 -1.18 4.08 0.55
C VAL A 31 -1.18 3.22 1.80
N ARG A 32 -1.93 2.12 1.76
CA ARG A 32 -1.89 1.01 2.72
C ARG A 32 -1.36 -0.23 2.03
N VAL A 33 -0.70 -1.09 2.80
CA VAL A 33 -0.10 -2.34 2.31
C VAL A 33 -1.04 -3.50 2.61
N SER A 34 -1.10 -4.50 1.73
CA SER A 34 -1.88 -5.71 1.97
C SER A 34 -1.29 -6.51 3.12
N ASN A 35 -2.13 -6.99 4.04
CA ASN A 35 -1.69 -7.91 5.09
C ASN A 35 -1.41 -9.29 4.49
N ALA A 36 -0.34 -9.93 4.95
CA ALA A 36 -0.04 -11.30 4.59
C ALA A 36 -1.11 -12.23 5.17
N LYS A 37 -1.94 -12.82 4.30
CA LYS A 37 -2.97 -13.76 4.73
C LYS A 37 -2.37 -15.10 5.13
N GLN A 38 -2.74 -15.59 6.30
CA GLN A 38 -2.52 -16.98 6.71
C GLN A 38 -3.66 -17.87 6.22
N VAL A 39 -3.38 -19.17 6.08
CA VAL A 39 -4.33 -20.19 5.57
C VAL A 39 -5.64 -20.24 6.37
N PHE A 40 -5.59 -19.85 7.64
CA PHE A 40 -6.73 -19.89 8.56
C PHE A 40 -7.26 -18.49 8.93
N ASP A 41 -6.91 -17.46 8.18
CA ASP A 41 -7.42 -16.12 8.44
C ASP A 41 -8.92 -16.04 8.20
N LYS A 42 -9.60 -15.49 9.20
CA LYS A 42 -11.05 -15.33 9.17
C LYS A 42 -11.41 -14.22 8.19
N GLY A 43 -12.50 -14.41 7.43
CA GLY A 43 -12.91 -13.47 6.38
C GLY A 43 -13.28 -12.06 6.89
N TYR A 44 -13.46 -11.87 8.19
CA TYR A 44 -13.71 -10.56 8.80
C TYR A 44 -12.42 -9.80 9.19
N THR A 45 -11.25 -10.40 9.06
CA THR A 45 -9.97 -9.72 9.35
C THR A 45 -9.67 -8.71 8.25
N LEU A 46 -9.14 -7.54 8.63
CA LEU A 46 -8.75 -6.49 7.68
C LEU A 46 -7.67 -7.01 6.71
N ASN A 47 -7.92 -6.86 5.40
CA ASN A 47 -6.95 -7.25 4.37
C ASN A 47 -5.82 -6.23 4.16
N TRP A 48 -5.95 -5.03 4.74
CA TRP A 48 -5.01 -3.92 4.58
C TRP A 48 -4.42 -3.51 5.92
N SER A 49 -3.19 -3.00 5.91
CA SER A 49 -2.49 -2.48 7.08
C SER A 49 -3.26 -1.32 7.71
N THR A 50 -3.14 -1.18 9.03
CA THR A 50 -3.67 -0.01 9.76
C THR A 50 -2.80 1.22 9.53
N GLU A 51 -1.49 1.02 9.40
CA GLU A 51 -0.52 2.05 9.08
C GLU A 51 -0.70 2.59 7.66
N ILE A 52 -0.43 3.89 7.52
CA ILE A 52 -0.46 4.63 6.26
C ILE A 52 0.97 4.97 5.89
N PHE A 53 1.33 4.66 4.66
CA PHE A 53 2.65 4.89 4.10
C PHE A 53 2.60 5.88 2.96
N THR A 54 3.74 6.50 2.67
CA THR A 54 3.87 7.41 1.53
C THR A 54 4.77 6.77 0.47
N VAL A 55 4.36 6.82 -0.79
CA VAL A 55 5.21 6.38 -1.91
C VAL A 55 6.39 7.34 -2.03
N SER A 56 7.61 6.83 -1.82
CA SER A 56 8.84 7.62 -1.92
C SER A 56 9.44 7.58 -3.33
N HIS A 57 9.47 6.40 -3.94
CA HIS A 57 10.03 6.21 -5.29
C HIS A 57 9.21 5.18 -6.06
N VAL A 58 9.19 5.36 -7.38
CA VAL A 58 8.61 4.38 -8.31
C VAL A 58 9.69 3.90 -9.24
N ILE A 59 9.93 2.59 -9.22
CA ILE A 59 10.95 1.91 -10.01
C ILE A 59 10.22 1.29 -11.21
N PRO A 60 10.44 1.76 -12.45
CA PRO A 60 9.75 1.29 -13.65
C PRO A 60 10.33 -0.05 -14.14
N ASN A 61 10.42 -1.04 -13.25
CA ASN A 61 10.75 -2.42 -13.61
C ASN A 61 9.50 -3.13 -14.15
N ASN A 62 9.65 -4.33 -14.72
CA ASN A 62 8.52 -5.17 -15.11
C ASN A 62 8.44 -6.40 -14.19
N PRO A 63 7.52 -6.45 -13.19
CA PRO A 63 6.46 -5.47 -12.88
C PRO A 63 6.95 -4.24 -12.07
N VAL A 64 6.18 -3.14 -12.11
CA VAL A 64 6.52 -1.87 -11.45
C VAL A 64 6.62 -2.08 -9.95
N THR A 65 7.70 -1.57 -9.36
CA THR A 65 7.99 -1.72 -7.93
C THR A 65 7.99 -0.36 -7.24
N TYR A 66 7.37 -0.28 -6.07
CA TYR A 66 7.21 0.94 -5.28
C TYR A 66 8.05 0.85 -4.01
N LYS A 67 8.75 1.94 -3.69
CA LYS A 67 9.39 2.13 -2.39
C LYS A 67 8.52 3.03 -1.53
N LEU A 68 8.38 2.66 -0.27
CA LEU A 68 7.54 3.36 0.69
C LEU A 68 8.40 3.98 1.81
N LYS A 69 7.85 5.00 2.44
CA LYS A 69 8.33 5.57 3.69
C LYS A 69 7.19 5.66 4.71
N ASP A 70 7.54 5.62 5.98
CA ASP A 70 6.61 5.73 7.09
C ASP A 70 6.11 7.18 7.29
N TYR A 71 5.43 7.43 8.41
CA TYR A 71 4.92 8.75 8.77
C TYR A 71 6.03 9.73 9.24
N ARG A 72 7.22 9.23 9.60
CA ARG A 72 8.43 9.99 9.99
C ARG A 72 9.39 10.22 8.83
N ASP A 73 8.95 9.89 7.61
CA ASP A 73 9.77 9.90 6.40
C ASP A 73 10.92 8.89 6.39
N GLU A 74 10.89 7.88 7.27
CA GLU A 74 11.86 6.79 7.30
C GLU A 74 11.54 5.75 6.21
N PRO A 75 12.50 5.38 5.33
CA PRO A 75 12.25 4.42 4.26
C PRO A 75 12.04 3.01 4.83
N ILE A 76 11.06 2.29 4.29
CA ILE A 76 10.76 0.92 4.72
C ILE A 76 11.55 -0.07 3.87
N ALA A 77 12.00 -1.14 4.52
CA ALA A 77 12.71 -2.22 3.85
C ALA A 77 11.80 -2.96 2.86
N GLY A 78 12.36 -3.34 1.71
CA GLY A 78 11.63 -4.07 0.67
C GLY A 78 11.11 -3.17 -0.47
N GLY A 79 10.50 -3.78 -1.46
CA GLY A 79 9.82 -3.10 -2.57
C GLY A 79 8.47 -3.77 -2.76
N PHE A 80 7.44 -2.96 -2.99
CA PHE A 80 6.06 -3.41 -3.05
C PHE A 80 5.56 -3.40 -4.48
N TYR A 81 4.77 -4.39 -4.85
CA TYR A 81 4.08 -4.40 -6.13
C TYR A 81 2.76 -3.64 -6.04
N GLU A 82 2.23 -3.25 -7.19
CA GLU A 82 0.97 -2.53 -7.27
C GLU A 82 -0.20 -3.24 -6.58
N GLN A 83 -0.25 -4.58 -6.67
CA GLN A 83 -1.32 -5.39 -6.11
C GLN A 83 -1.30 -5.41 -4.58
N GLU A 84 -0.14 -5.13 -3.98
CA GLU A 84 0.05 -5.09 -2.53
C GLU A 84 -0.29 -3.71 -1.96
N LEU A 85 -0.64 -2.74 -2.81
CA LEU A 85 -0.90 -1.36 -2.41
C LEU A 85 -2.35 -0.94 -2.68
N SER A 86 -2.89 -0.16 -1.75
CA SER A 86 -4.20 0.45 -1.88
C SER A 86 -4.16 1.92 -1.49
N LYS A 87 -4.71 2.80 -2.33
CA LYS A 87 -4.79 4.24 -2.02
C LYS A 87 -5.76 4.46 -0.85
N THR A 88 -5.32 5.18 0.18
CA THR A 88 -6.21 5.51 1.28
C THR A 88 -7.15 6.66 0.91
N LYS A 89 -8.43 6.53 1.29
CA LYS A 89 -9.40 7.65 1.20
C LYS A 89 -9.19 8.67 2.32
N TYR A 90 -8.64 8.23 3.44
CA TYR A 90 -8.45 9.03 4.64
C TYR A 90 -6.97 9.03 5.02
N PRO A 91 -6.17 9.98 4.50
CA PRO A 91 -4.73 10.01 4.68
C PRO A 91 -4.27 10.47 6.08
N ASP A 92 -5.17 11.10 6.85
CA ASP A 92 -4.83 11.74 8.14
C ASP A 92 -5.64 11.14 9.31
N VAL A 93 -6.26 9.99 9.10
CA VAL A 93 -7.08 9.30 10.12
C VAL A 93 -6.34 8.06 10.62
N TYR A 94 -6.04 8.06 11.92
CA TYR A 94 -5.41 6.96 12.63
C TYR A 94 -6.37 6.35 13.65
N LEU A 95 -6.32 5.03 13.79
CA LEU A 95 -7.19 4.31 14.71
C LEU A 95 -6.57 4.26 16.10
N VAL A 96 -7.40 4.46 17.12
CA VAL A 96 -7.00 4.32 18.52
C VAL A 96 -7.17 2.87 18.95
N GLU A 97 -6.13 2.26 19.50
CA GLU A 97 -6.21 0.94 20.14
C GLU A 97 -6.81 1.06 21.53
N LYS A 98 -6.26 1.97 22.34
CA LYS A 98 -6.65 2.11 23.74
C LYS A 98 -6.44 3.52 24.25
N VAL A 99 -7.38 4.01 25.05
CA VAL A 99 -7.19 5.22 25.85
C VAL A 99 -6.41 4.87 27.12
N LEU A 100 -5.25 5.49 27.33
CA LEU A 100 -4.38 5.24 28.46
C LEU A 100 -4.67 6.18 29.64
N LYS A 101 -4.86 7.47 29.37
CA LYS A 101 -5.20 8.49 30.38
C LYS A 101 -6.15 9.54 29.81
N ARG A 102 -6.92 10.18 30.69
CA ARG A 102 -7.75 11.35 30.37
C ARG A 102 -7.41 12.47 31.36
N ARG A 103 -7.22 13.69 30.85
CA ARG A 103 -7.02 14.89 31.65
C ARG A 103 -7.86 16.02 31.04
N GLY A 104 -8.99 16.34 31.66
CA GLY A 104 -9.94 17.30 31.10
C GLY A 104 -10.37 16.88 29.70
N ASN A 105 -10.15 17.75 28.72
CA ASN A 105 -10.48 17.51 27.31
C ASN A 105 -9.37 16.82 26.51
N GLN A 106 -8.23 16.50 27.14
CA GLN A 106 -7.10 15.83 26.50
C GLN A 106 -7.09 14.34 26.83
N VAL A 107 -6.71 13.52 25.85
CA VAL A 107 -6.69 12.06 25.96
C VAL A 107 -5.32 11.58 25.50
N TYR A 108 -4.64 10.81 26.34
CA TYR A 108 -3.40 10.12 25.99
C TYR A 108 -3.77 8.72 25.51
N VAL A 109 -3.44 8.41 24.26
CA VAL A 109 -3.88 7.19 23.57
C VAL A 109 -2.70 6.33 23.13
N LYS A 110 -2.96 5.02 23.03
CA LYS A 110 -2.17 4.08 22.26
C LYS A 110 -2.80 3.93 20.88
N TRP A 111 -2.03 4.21 19.84
CA TRP A 111 -2.46 4.09 18.46
C TRP A 111 -2.41 2.64 17.98
N LEU A 112 -3.40 2.23 17.18
CA LEU A 112 -3.49 0.87 16.67
C LEU A 112 -2.45 0.62 15.58
N GLY A 113 -1.62 -0.40 15.80
CA GLY A 113 -0.54 -0.79 14.90
C GLY A 113 0.80 -0.12 15.19
N PHE A 114 0.85 0.86 16.10
CA PHE A 114 2.09 1.56 16.43
C PHE A 114 2.69 1.05 17.75
N ASP A 115 4.01 1.13 17.84
CA ASP A 115 4.70 0.88 19.11
C ASP A 115 4.42 1.99 20.13
N SER A 116 4.59 1.66 21.42
CA SER A 116 4.36 2.52 22.57
C SER A 116 5.13 3.86 22.57
N ILE A 117 6.20 3.96 21.78
CA ILE A 117 6.95 5.20 21.53
C ILE A 117 6.04 6.29 20.93
N HIS A 118 5.01 5.88 20.20
CA HIS A 118 4.08 6.76 19.50
C HIS A 118 2.88 7.21 20.34
N ASN A 119 2.78 6.74 21.58
CA ASN A 119 1.65 7.09 22.43
C ASN A 119 1.62 8.60 22.67
N SER A 120 0.45 9.21 22.48
CA SER A 120 0.25 10.66 22.55
C SER A 120 -1.14 11.01 23.04
#